data_AF-A0A7S1B2J5-F1
#
_entry.id   AF-A0A7S1B2J5-F1
#
_cell.length_a   1.000
_cell.length_b   1.000
_cell.length_c   1.000
_cell.angle_alpha   90.00
_cell.angle_beta   90.00
_cell.angle_gamma   90.00
#
_symmetry.space_group_name_H-M   'P 1'
#
loop_
_entity.id
_entity.type
_entity.pdbx_description
1 polymer ?
#
loop_
_entity_poly.entity_id
_entity_poly.type
_entity_poly.pdbx_seq_one_letter_code
_entity_poly.pdbx_strand_id
1 'polypeptide(L)'
;MQEERERNKNELLQQEKDQEAKISAYQNAIMERAKEEQEEKARVDAERKRRWEVVVKETRSQTQSREEFESLRKILWEEELEAREVREETERAARAAKQKEEMMLANQAQLRAKQELIKAQEEEEREMVQTMLIKFAEDEAAALTEHERERAKQVQFVSVIQGQREDKVRRAEAERAREVKEMEQDVEREKYKKTVVAEARKRLLEKHAAKLQGYLPKGVLLDQDEVAHLRKNSFKTFWKDLQKNES
;
A
#
# COMPACT_ATOMS: atom_id res chain seq x y z
N MET A 1 55.67 -35.66 162.88
CA MET A 1 56.56 -35.41 161.73
C MET A 1 56.31 -36.32 160.51
N GLN A 2 55.90 -37.59 160.66
CA GLN A 2 55.49 -38.44 159.50
C GLN A 2 53.97 -38.40 159.22
N GLU A 3 53.12 -38.35 160.25
CA GLU A 3 51.66 -38.28 160.10
C GLU A 3 51.16 -36.94 159.52
N GLU A 4 51.88 -35.84 159.72
CA GLU A 4 51.55 -34.53 159.12
C GLU A 4 51.83 -34.48 157.61
N ARG A 5 52.79 -35.28 157.11
CA ARG A 5 53.09 -35.38 155.68
C ARG A 5 52.06 -36.21 154.92
N GLU A 6 51.57 -37.28 155.53
CA GLU A 6 50.49 -38.13 154.98
C GLU A 6 49.15 -37.38 154.92
N ARG A 7 48.82 -36.57 155.95
CA ARG A 7 47.65 -35.68 155.92
C ARG A 7 47.77 -34.61 154.84
N ASN A 8 48.91 -33.91 154.75
CA ASN A 8 49.16 -32.95 153.67
C ASN A 8 49.10 -33.59 152.27
N LYS A 9 49.59 -34.83 152.12
CA LYS A 9 49.57 -35.54 150.83
C LYS A 9 48.17 -35.96 150.42
N ASN A 10 47.34 -36.42 151.36
CA ASN A 10 45.95 -36.76 151.10
C ASN A 10 45.08 -35.52 150.87
N GLU A 11 45.37 -34.41 151.55
CA GLU A 11 44.73 -33.12 151.28
C GLU A 11 45.10 -32.59 149.90
N LEU A 12 46.35 -32.73 149.45
CA LEU A 12 46.77 -32.38 148.10
C LEU A 12 46.03 -33.23 147.04
N LEU A 13 45.92 -34.54 147.28
CA LEU A 13 45.24 -35.46 146.37
C LEU A 13 43.73 -35.19 146.26
N GLN A 14 43.09 -34.77 147.36
CA GLN A 14 41.69 -34.34 147.35
C GLN A 14 41.53 -33.01 146.61
N GLN A 15 42.46 -32.07 146.79
CA GLN A 15 42.47 -30.82 146.03
C GLN A 15 42.67 -31.07 144.53
N GLU A 16 43.53 -32.01 144.13
CA GLU A 16 43.71 -32.40 142.74
C GLU A 16 42.43 -33.02 142.15
N LYS A 17 41.77 -33.94 142.89
CA LYS A 17 40.48 -34.51 142.47
C LYS A 17 39.37 -33.46 142.36
N ASP A 18 39.31 -32.53 143.29
CA ASP A 18 38.34 -31.43 143.25
C ASP A 18 38.63 -30.46 142.10
N GLN A 19 39.90 -30.25 141.76
CA GLN A 19 40.32 -29.45 140.60
C GLN A 19 40.00 -30.18 139.28
N GLU A 20 40.30 -31.47 139.17
CA GLU A 20 39.94 -32.29 138.01
C GLU A 20 38.42 -32.38 137.82
N ALA A 21 37.65 -32.52 138.91
CA ALA A 21 36.19 -32.49 138.85
C ALA A 21 35.66 -31.13 138.36
N LYS A 22 36.26 -30.01 138.81
CA LYS A 22 35.93 -28.67 138.32
C LYS A 22 36.30 -28.49 136.84
N ILE A 23 37.45 -29.01 136.41
CA ILE A 23 37.90 -28.96 135.01
C ILE A 23 36.96 -29.79 134.12
N SER A 24 36.58 -30.99 134.55
CA SER A 24 35.65 -31.87 133.82
C SER A 24 34.26 -31.26 133.73
N ALA A 25 33.73 -30.69 134.81
CA ALA A 25 32.46 -29.97 134.80
C ALA A 25 32.49 -28.76 133.85
N TYR A 26 33.59 -28.00 133.84
CA TYR A 26 33.77 -26.88 132.92
C TYR A 26 33.90 -27.33 131.45
N GLN A 27 34.63 -28.41 131.17
CA GLN A 27 34.73 -29.00 129.83
C GLN A 27 33.38 -29.50 129.32
N ASN A 28 32.60 -30.16 130.19
CA ASN A 28 31.25 -30.62 129.85
C ASN A 28 30.33 -29.43 129.54
N ALA A 29 30.37 -28.36 130.34
CA ALA A 29 29.60 -27.14 130.08
C ALA A 29 30.00 -26.44 128.76
N ILE A 30 31.28 -26.44 128.41
CA ILE A 30 31.75 -25.95 127.10
C ILE A 30 31.24 -26.84 125.97
N MET A 31 31.31 -28.16 126.12
CA MET A 31 30.88 -29.12 125.11
C MET A 31 29.37 -29.07 124.88
N GLU A 32 28.57 -28.89 125.93
CA GLU A 32 27.12 -28.68 125.82
C GLU A 32 26.80 -27.39 125.10
N ARG A 33 27.45 -26.27 125.47
CA ARG A 33 27.29 -24.99 124.75
C ARG A 33 27.70 -25.10 123.27
N ALA A 34 28.78 -25.82 122.97
CA ALA A 34 29.22 -26.04 121.59
C ALA A 34 28.24 -26.91 120.79
N LYS A 35 27.60 -27.90 121.42
CA LYS A 35 26.53 -28.70 120.80
C LYS A 35 25.28 -27.88 120.53
N GLU A 36 24.85 -27.08 121.51
CA GLU A 36 23.71 -26.16 121.36
C GLU A 36 23.96 -25.15 120.21
N GLU A 37 25.16 -24.57 120.15
CA GLU A 37 25.53 -23.64 119.07
C GLU A 37 25.58 -24.35 117.69
N GLN A 38 26.02 -25.61 117.64
CA GLN A 38 25.99 -26.42 116.42
C GLN A 38 24.57 -26.77 115.97
N GLU A 39 23.69 -27.12 116.92
CA GLU A 39 22.29 -27.41 116.63
C GLU A 39 21.55 -26.16 116.17
N GLU A 40 21.79 -25.00 116.80
CA GLU A 40 21.22 -23.73 116.35
C GLU A 40 21.70 -23.37 114.94
N LYS A 41 23.01 -23.47 114.67
CA LYS A 41 23.57 -23.28 113.32
C LYS A 41 22.96 -24.23 112.30
N ALA A 42 22.82 -25.51 112.65
CA ALA A 42 22.20 -26.51 111.78
C ALA A 42 20.72 -26.19 111.48
N ARG A 43 19.97 -25.67 112.46
CA ARG A 43 18.59 -25.22 112.26
C ARG A 43 18.52 -23.98 111.36
N VAL A 44 19.36 -22.98 111.60
CA VAL A 44 19.44 -21.76 110.77
C VAL A 44 19.84 -22.11 109.33
N ASP A 45 20.81 -23.01 109.15
CA ASP A 45 21.23 -23.47 107.82
C ASP A 45 20.14 -24.29 107.12
N ALA A 46 19.38 -25.11 107.85
CA ALA A 46 18.25 -25.85 107.31
C ALA A 46 17.13 -24.90 106.85
N GLU A 47 16.81 -23.86 107.62
CA GLU A 47 15.85 -22.83 107.22
C GLU A 47 16.35 -22.01 106.02
N ARG A 48 17.63 -21.65 106.00
CA ARG A 48 18.26 -20.97 104.86
C ARG A 48 18.18 -21.81 103.59
N LYS A 49 18.46 -23.12 103.68
CA LYS A 49 18.33 -24.06 102.54
C LYS A 49 16.90 -24.12 102.03
N ARG A 50 15.90 -24.25 102.91
CA ARG A 50 14.48 -24.25 102.51
C ARG A 50 14.07 -22.96 101.80
N ARG A 51 14.47 -21.79 102.33
CA ARG A 51 14.19 -20.50 101.70
C ARG A 51 14.89 -20.38 100.34
N TRP A 52 16.13 -20.85 100.24
CA TRP A 52 16.88 -20.88 98.98
C TRP A 52 16.21 -21.78 97.93
N GLU A 53 15.74 -22.96 98.31
CA GLU A 53 15.04 -23.88 97.41
C GLU A 53 13.76 -23.26 96.82
N VAL A 54 13.01 -22.49 97.61
CA VAL A 54 11.84 -21.75 97.12
C VAL A 54 12.24 -20.71 96.09
N VAL A 55 13.26 -19.89 96.39
CA VAL A 55 13.78 -18.87 95.47
C VAL A 55 14.30 -19.49 94.16
N VAL A 56 15.02 -20.62 94.25
CA VAL A 56 15.52 -21.34 93.06
C VAL A 56 14.36 -21.88 92.21
N LYS A 57 13.32 -22.45 92.84
CA LYS A 57 12.14 -22.95 92.13
C LYS A 57 11.39 -21.83 91.42
N GLU A 58 11.16 -20.71 92.10
CA GLU A 58 10.50 -19.54 91.52
C GLU A 58 11.32 -18.95 90.37
N THR A 59 12.63 -18.78 90.58
CA THR A 59 13.54 -18.27 89.54
C THR A 59 13.52 -19.18 88.32
N ARG A 60 13.58 -20.50 88.51
CA ARG A 60 13.51 -21.49 87.42
C ARG A 60 12.17 -21.43 86.68
N SER A 61 11.06 -21.30 87.39
CA SER A 61 9.74 -21.18 86.78
C SER A 61 9.61 -19.88 85.96
N GLN A 62 10.15 -18.77 86.48
CA GLN A 62 10.19 -17.50 85.75
C GLN A 62 11.07 -17.57 84.51
N THR A 63 12.25 -18.19 84.57
CA THR A 63 13.12 -18.35 83.40
C THR A 63 12.47 -19.24 82.35
N GLN A 64 11.85 -20.35 82.75
CA GLN A 64 11.11 -21.22 81.83
C GLN A 64 9.95 -20.48 81.16
N SER A 65 9.16 -19.73 81.92
CA SER A 65 8.05 -18.94 81.35
C SER A 65 8.54 -17.87 80.36
N ARG A 66 9.69 -17.24 80.63
CA ARG A 66 10.31 -16.28 79.73
C ARG A 66 10.81 -16.94 78.45
N GLU A 67 11.48 -18.08 78.56
CA GLU A 67 11.96 -18.86 77.41
C GLU A 67 10.81 -19.33 76.52
N GLU A 68 9.70 -19.80 77.12
CA GLU A 68 8.47 -20.15 76.40
C GLU A 68 7.88 -18.94 75.68
N PHE A 69 7.79 -17.79 76.34
CA PHE A 69 7.29 -16.56 75.72
C PHE A 69 8.20 -16.08 74.58
N GLU A 70 9.51 -16.15 74.75
CA GLU A 70 10.48 -15.83 73.69
C GLU A 70 10.39 -16.81 72.52
N SER A 71 10.16 -18.10 72.78
CA SER A 71 9.92 -19.12 71.76
C SER A 71 8.66 -18.82 70.95
N LEU A 72 7.53 -18.54 71.63
CA LEU A 72 6.28 -18.16 70.98
C LEU A 72 6.44 -16.89 70.14
N ARG A 73 7.20 -15.91 70.63
CA ARG A 73 7.48 -14.68 69.89
C ARG A 73 8.31 -14.95 68.62
N LYS A 74 9.27 -15.87 68.66
CA LYS A 74 10.05 -16.27 67.48
C LYS A 74 9.18 -16.95 66.44
N ILE A 75 8.35 -17.91 66.88
CA ILE A 75 7.42 -18.62 66.00
C ILE A 75 6.46 -17.62 65.32
N LEU A 76 5.86 -16.72 66.09
CA LEU A 76 4.95 -15.71 65.53
C LEU A 76 5.65 -14.82 64.49
N TRP A 77 6.89 -14.41 64.77
CA TRP A 77 7.68 -13.61 63.83
C TRP A 77 7.98 -14.37 62.53
N GLU A 78 8.34 -15.65 62.64
CA GLU A 78 8.57 -16.53 61.48
C GLU A 78 7.30 -16.70 60.64
N GLU A 79 6.15 -16.96 61.29
CA GLU A 79 4.86 -17.07 60.61
C GLU A 79 4.45 -15.76 59.91
N GLU A 80 4.65 -14.60 60.55
CA GLU A 80 4.38 -13.30 59.95
C GLU A 80 5.26 -13.03 58.73
N LEU A 81 6.53 -13.44 58.79
CA LEU A 81 7.48 -13.32 57.69
C LEU A 81 7.07 -14.21 56.51
N GLU A 82 6.77 -15.48 56.76
CA GLU A 82 6.30 -16.42 55.73
C GLU A 82 4.98 -15.94 55.11
N ALA A 83 4.02 -15.49 55.93
CA ALA A 83 2.76 -14.96 55.44
C ALA A 83 2.97 -13.72 54.55
N ARG A 84 3.95 -12.87 54.87
CA ARG A 84 4.32 -11.74 54.03
C ARG A 84 4.93 -12.18 52.72
N GLU A 85 5.85 -13.14 52.73
CA GLU A 85 6.48 -13.67 51.52
C GLU A 85 5.45 -14.31 50.57
N VAL A 86 4.54 -15.13 51.10
CA VAL A 86 3.45 -15.73 50.31
C VAL A 86 2.54 -14.66 49.71
N ARG A 87 2.23 -13.58 50.43
CA ARG A 87 1.46 -12.45 49.89
C ARG A 87 2.22 -11.75 48.76
N GLU A 88 3.50 -11.47 48.95
CA GLU A 88 4.32 -10.84 47.91
C GLU A 88 4.44 -11.74 46.66
N GLU A 89 4.59 -13.05 46.82
CA GLU A 89 4.65 -14.00 45.71
C GLU A 89 3.32 -14.11 44.96
N THR A 90 2.21 -14.22 45.68
CA THR A 90 0.87 -14.27 45.07
C THR A 90 0.53 -12.97 44.34
N GLU A 91 0.92 -11.81 44.89
CA GLU A 91 0.79 -10.54 44.19
C GLU A 91 1.65 -10.47 42.92
N ARG A 92 2.91 -10.92 42.98
CA ARG A 92 3.78 -10.96 41.80
C ARG A 92 3.21 -11.89 40.73
N ALA A 93 2.73 -13.07 41.12
CA ALA A 93 2.08 -14.00 40.21
C ALA A 93 0.80 -13.42 39.59
N ALA A 94 -0.03 -12.74 40.39
CA ALA A 94 -1.24 -12.08 39.90
C ALA A 94 -0.92 -10.93 38.93
N ARG A 95 0.11 -10.12 39.22
CA ARG A 95 0.56 -9.05 38.30
C ARG A 95 1.09 -9.63 36.99
N ALA A 96 1.90 -10.69 37.05
CA ALA A 96 2.41 -11.36 35.86
C ALA A 96 1.27 -11.97 35.01
N ALA A 97 0.26 -12.57 35.66
CA ALA A 97 -0.91 -13.11 34.98
C ALA A 97 -1.71 -12.00 34.26
N LYS A 98 -1.96 -10.86 34.93
CA LYS A 98 -2.63 -9.70 34.33
C LYS A 98 -1.85 -9.13 33.13
N GLN A 99 -0.54 -8.95 33.28
CA GLN A 99 0.31 -8.46 32.18
C GLN A 99 0.28 -9.39 30.98
N LYS A 100 0.29 -10.71 31.21
CA LYS A 100 0.18 -11.71 30.14
C LYS A 100 -1.18 -11.63 29.44
N GLU A 101 -2.26 -11.48 30.20
CA GLU A 101 -3.62 -11.31 29.65
C GLU A 101 -3.75 -10.04 28.81
N GLU A 102 -3.29 -8.91 29.33
CA GLU A 102 -3.26 -7.63 28.61
C GLU A 102 -2.45 -7.74 27.31
N MET A 103 -1.28 -8.40 27.36
CA MET A 103 -0.47 -8.64 26.16
C MET A 103 -1.19 -9.50 25.13
N MET A 104 -1.89 -10.55 25.56
CA MET A 104 -2.67 -11.41 24.65
C MET A 104 -3.83 -10.64 24.02
N LEU A 105 -4.56 -9.84 24.81
CA LEU A 105 -5.67 -9.01 24.32
C LEU A 105 -5.18 -7.96 23.31
N ALA A 106 -4.08 -7.28 23.62
CA ALA A 106 -3.46 -6.30 22.73
C ALA A 106 -3.00 -6.95 21.40
N ASN A 107 -2.40 -8.15 21.47
CA ASN A 107 -1.99 -8.88 20.28
C ASN A 107 -3.20 -9.29 19.42
N GLN A 108 -4.27 -9.79 20.03
CA GLN A 108 -5.51 -10.13 19.32
C GLN A 108 -6.15 -8.90 18.67
N ALA A 109 -6.21 -7.78 19.38
CA ALA A 109 -6.72 -6.52 18.82
C ALA A 109 -5.86 -6.06 17.62
N GLN A 110 -4.54 -6.15 17.72
CA GLN A 110 -3.63 -5.82 16.62
C GLN A 110 -3.85 -6.73 15.41
N LEU A 111 -4.04 -8.04 15.62
CA LEU A 111 -4.30 -8.99 14.53
C LEU A 111 -5.63 -8.70 13.84
N ARG A 112 -6.69 -8.38 14.59
CA ARG A 112 -7.99 -7.99 14.03
C ARG A 112 -7.88 -6.72 13.20
N ALA A 113 -7.23 -5.68 13.73
CA ALA A 113 -7.03 -4.43 13.01
C ALA A 113 -6.21 -4.63 11.71
N LYS A 114 -5.18 -5.48 11.74
CA LYS A 114 -4.42 -5.85 10.52
C LYS A 114 -5.29 -6.58 9.50
N GLN A 115 -6.14 -7.51 9.93
CA GLN A 115 -7.05 -8.23 9.04
C GLN A 115 -8.08 -7.29 8.41
N GLU A 116 -8.63 -6.35 9.17
CA GLU A 116 -9.55 -5.33 8.65
C GLU A 116 -8.86 -4.43 7.63
N LEU A 117 -7.62 -4.02 7.90
CA LEU A 117 -6.83 -3.21 6.97
C LEU A 117 -6.53 -3.97 5.67
N ILE A 118 -6.16 -5.24 5.75
CA ILE A 118 -5.94 -6.08 4.55
C ILE A 118 -7.23 -6.22 3.75
N LYS A 119 -8.37 -6.46 4.40
CA LYS A 119 -9.66 -6.56 3.71
C LYS A 119 -10.04 -5.25 3.01
N ALA A 120 -9.85 -4.11 3.68
CA ALA A 120 -10.09 -2.81 3.07
C ALA A 120 -9.20 -2.58 1.85
N GLN A 121 -7.90 -2.92 1.94
CA GLN A 121 -6.97 -2.86 0.81
C GLN A 121 -7.39 -3.78 -0.34
N GLU A 122 -7.81 -5.01 -0.05
CA GLU A 122 -8.31 -5.94 -1.08
C GLU A 122 -9.57 -5.41 -1.77
N GLU A 123 -10.47 -4.75 -1.04
CA GLU A 123 -11.66 -4.12 -1.59
C GLU A 123 -11.30 -2.92 -2.49
N GLU A 124 -10.41 -2.04 -2.04
CA GLU A 124 -9.89 -0.92 -2.83
C GLU A 124 -9.19 -1.40 -4.11
N GLU A 125 -8.35 -2.44 -4.02
CA GLU A 125 -7.69 -3.04 -5.18
C GLU A 125 -8.70 -3.62 -6.17
N ARG A 126 -9.76 -4.28 -5.70
CA ARG A 126 -10.82 -4.81 -6.57
C ARG A 126 -11.58 -3.69 -7.28
N GLU A 127 -11.89 -2.60 -6.60
CA GLU A 127 -12.52 -1.43 -7.21
C GLU A 127 -11.60 -0.77 -8.25
N MET A 128 -10.30 -0.65 -7.93
CA MET A 128 -9.31 -0.13 -8.87
C MET A 128 -9.18 -1.02 -10.12
N VAL A 129 -9.13 -2.33 -9.95
CA VAL A 129 -9.06 -3.28 -11.09
C VAL A 129 -10.34 -3.20 -11.92
N GLN A 130 -11.52 -3.14 -11.29
CA GLN A 130 -12.79 -2.99 -12.03
C GLN A 130 -12.85 -1.69 -12.83
N THR A 131 -12.47 -0.56 -12.23
CA THR A 131 -12.45 0.73 -12.93
C THR A 131 -11.44 0.73 -14.08
N MET A 132 -10.28 0.09 -13.89
CA MET A 132 -9.28 -0.08 -14.95
C MET A 132 -9.79 -0.94 -16.10
N LEU A 133 -10.47 -2.06 -15.80
CA LEU A 133 -11.09 -2.92 -16.82
C LEU A 133 -12.16 -2.18 -17.62
N ILE A 134 -13.00 -1.38 -16.97
CA ILE A 134 -14.01 -0.55 -17.66
C ILE A 134 -13.33 0.45 -18.59
N LYS A 135 -12.31 1.18 -18.10
CA LYS A 135 -11.55 2.13 -18.94
C LYS A 135 -10.91 1.46 -20.15
N PHE A 136 -10.28 0.29 -19.98
CA PHE A 136 -9.70 -0.42 -21.11
C PHE A 136 -10.76 -0.86 -22.11
N ALA A 137 -11.92 -1.33 -21.67
CA ALA A 137 -13.01 -1.67 -22.58
C ALA A 137 -13.55 -0.43 -23.34
N GLU A 138 -13.65 0.72 -22.67
CA GLU A 138 -14.03 1.99 -23.29
C GLU A 138 -13.00 2.46 -24.31
N ASP A 139 -11.71 2.41 -23.97
CA ASP A 139 -10.60 2.79 -24.86
C ASP A 139 -10.51 1.86 -26.08
N GLU A 140 -10.66 0.55 -25.89
CA GLU A 140 -10.70 -0.42 -27.00
C GLU A 140 -11.88 -0.15 -27.93
N ALA A 141 -13.08 0.11 -27.39
CA ALA A 141 -14.25 0.47 -28.19
C ALA A 141 -14.02 1.77 -28.95
N ALA A 142 -13.46 2.80 -28.30
CA ALA A 142 -13.13 4.07 -28.94
C ALA A 142 -12.13 3.88 -30.09
N ALA A 143 -11.05 3.13 -29.87
CA ALA A 143 -10.03 2.83 -30.87
C ALA A 143 -10.61 2.07 -32.08
N LEU A 144 -11.51 1.10 -31.86
CA LEU A 144 -12.21 0.41 -32.94
C LEU A 144 -13.04 1.40 -33.78
N THR A 145 -13.81 2.28 -33.14
CA THR A 145 -14.61 3.28 -33.89
C THR A 145 -13.74 4.30 -34.63
N GLU A 146 -12.59 4.67 -34.08
CA GLU A 146 -11.64 5.56 -34.75
C GLU A 146 -11.04 4.91 -35.98
N HIS A 147 -10.59 3.66 -35.87
CA HIS A 147 -10.09 2.88 -36.99
C HIS A 147 -11.14 2.71 -38.09
N GLU A 148 -12.41 2.45 -37.74
CA GLU A 148 -13.51 2.41 -38.70
C GLU A 148 -13.74 3.76 -39.39
N ARG A 149 -13.69 4.87 -38.65
CA ARG A 149 -13.80 6.23 -39.21
C ARG A 149 -12.67 6.54 -40.16
N GLU A 150 -11.44 6.18 -39.82
CA GLU A 150 -10.28 6.35 -40.70
C GLU A 150 -10.42 5.55 -41.99
N ARG A 151 -10.83 4.27 -41.88
CA ARG A 151 -11.12 3.43 -43.04
C ARG A 151 -12.20 4.04 -43.93
N ALA A 152 -13.28 4.54 -43.34
CA ALA A 152 -14.36 5.20 -44.07
C ALA A 152 -13.86 6.47 -44.79
N LYS A 153 -13.05 7.30 -44.13
CA LYS A 153 -12.42 8.48 -44.74
C LYS A 153 -11.53 8.10 -45.94
N GLN A 154 -10.73 7.05 -45.81
CA GLN A 154 -9.89 6.56 -46.91
C GLN A 154 -10.73 6.08 -48.10
N VAL A 155 -11.80 5.32 -47.86
CA VAL A 155 -12.71 4.86 -48.91
C VAL A 155 -13.38 6.05 -49.62
N GLN A 156 -13.88 7.03 -48.85
CA GLN A 156 -14.44 8.25 -49.42
C GLN A 156 -13.42 9.02 -50.25
N PHE A 157 -12.19 9.18 -49.76
CA PHE A 157 -11.13 9.87 -50.48
C PHE A 157 -10.79 9.19 -51.81
N VAL A 158 -10.65 7.86 -51.82
CA VAL A 158 -10.42 7.07 -53.03
C VAL A 158 -11.59 7.23 -54.01
N SER A 159 -12.83 7.16 -53.53
CA SER A 159 -14.03 7.37 -54.36
C SER A 159 -14.07 8.77 -54.98
N VAL A 160 -13.73 9.81 -54.21
CA VAL A 160 -13.65 11.20 -54.70
C VAL A 160 -12.58 11.34 -55.78
N ILE A 161 -11.39 10.74 -55.60
CA ILE A 161 -10.33 10.77 -56.61
C ILE A 161 -10.77 10.06 -57.90
N GLN A 162 -11.42 8.91 -57.77
CA GLN A 162 -11.95 8.17 -58.93
C GLN A 162 -12.99 9.02 -59.68
N GLY A 163 -13.94 9.62 -58.97
CA GLY A 163 -14.93 10.53 -59.57
C GLY A 163 -14.28 11.73 -60.26
N GLN A 164 -13.26 12.35 -59.66
CA GLN A 164 -12.51 13.44 -60.30
C GLN A 164 -11.77 12.99 -61.57
N ARG A 165 -11.24 11.75 -61.59
CA ARG A 165 -10.57 11.19 -62.75
C ARG A 165 -11.57 10.93 -63.89
N GLU A 166 -12.71 10.33 -63.58
CA GLU A 166 -13.81 10.10 -64.52
C GLU A 166 -14.34 11.43 -65.09
N ASP A 167 -14.52 12.44 -64.24
CA ASP A 167 -14.94 13.78 -64.65
C ASP A 167 -13.94 14.44 -65.60
N LYS A 168 -12.62 14.30 -65.34
CA LYS A 168 -11.59 14.81 -66.24
C LYS A 168 -11.64 14.12 -67.61
N VAL A 169 -11.80 12.80 -67.64
CA VAL A 169 -11.93 12.03 -68.88
C VAL A 169 -13.17 12.48 -69.65
N ARG A 170 -14.32 12.55 -68.98
CA ARG A 170 -15.59 13.00 -69.58
C ARG A 170 -15.51 14.42 -70.14
N ARG A 171 -14.85 15.35 -69.45
CA ARG A 171 -14.64 16.71 -69.95
C ARG A 171 -13.75 16.74 -71.18
N ALA A 172 -12.64 15.99 -71.17
CA ALA A 172 -11.74 15.89 -72.31
C ALA A 172 -12.41 15.26 -73.53
N GLU A 173 -13.24 14.24 -73.34
CA GLU A 173 -14.04 13.64 -74.42
C GLU A 173 -15.09 14.61 -74.97
N ALA A 174 -15.79 15.34 -74.09
CA ALA A 174 -16.75 16.35 -74.51
C ALA A 174 -16.09 17.52 -75.27
N GLU A 175 -14.88 17.92 -74.88
CA GLU A 175 -14.10 18.94 -75.58
C GLU A 175 -13.66 18.45 -76.97
N ARG A 176 -13.08 17.25 -77.06
CA ARG A 176 -12.75 16.63 -78.37
C ARG A 176 -13.97 16.52 -79.28
N ALA A 177 -15.12 16.13 -78.75
CA ALA A 177 -16.35 16.05 -79.53
C ALA A 177 -16.82 17.42 -80.05
N ARG A 178 -16.60 18.49 -79.27
CA ARG A 178 -16.87 19.87 -79.72
C ARG A 178 -15.89 20.30 -80.80
N GLU A 179 -14.60 20.06 -80.62
CA GLU A 179 -13.57 20.37 -81.61
C GLU A 179 -13.84 19.67 -82.95
N VAL A 180 -14.18 18.38 -82.92
CA VAL A 180 -14.55 17.62 -84.14
C VAL A 180 -15.76 18.24 -84.81
N LYS A 181 -16.81 18.58 -84.04
CA LYS A 181 -18.01 19.22 -84.59
C LYS A 181 -17.74 20.61 -85.17
N GLU A 182 -16.87 21.39 -84.54
CA GLU A 182 -16.44 22.70 -85.05
C GLU A 182 -15.63 22.54 -86.35
N MET A 183 -14.71 21.58 -86.42
CA MET A 183 -13.99 21.26 -87.66
C MET A 183 -14.93 20.82 -88.77
N GLU A 184 -15.93 19.97 -88.48
CA GLU A 184 -16.95 19.59 -89.46
C GLU A 184 -17.74 20.80 -89.96
N GLN A 185 -18.17 21.68 -89.06
CA GLN A 185 -18.85 22.92 -89.43
C GLN A 185 -17.97 23.85 -90.28
N ASP A 186 -16.68 23.96 -89.97
CA ASP A 186 -15.73 24.74 -90.76
C ASP A 186 -15.49 24.14 -92.14
N VAL A 187 -15.39 22.82 -92.24
CA VAL A 187 -15.32 22.12 -93.52
C VAL A 187 -16.57 22.38 -94.36
N GLU A 188 -17.77 22.30 -93.76
CA GLU A 188 -19.03 22.61 -94.45
C GLU A 188 -19.12 24.10 -94.85
N ARG A 189 -18.68 25.03 -93.97
CA ARG A 189 -18.58 26.46 -94.30
C ARG A 189 -17.64 26.73 -95.46
N GLU A 190 -16.47 26.10 -95.47
CA GLU A 190 -15.48 26.23 -96.56
C GLU A 190 -15.97 25.59 -97.86
N LYS A 191 -16.64 24.43 -97.81
CA LYS A 191 -17.32 23.84 -98.97
C LYS A 191 -18.37 24.80 -99.54
N TYR A 192 -19.20 25.39 -98.69
CA TYR A 192 -20.21 26.37 -99.08
C TYR A 192 -19.59 27.64 -99.68
N LYS A 193 -18.51 28.17 -99.10
CA LYS A 193 -17.77 29.30 -99.69
C LYS A 193 -17.23 28.94 -101.07
N LYS A 194 -16.65 27.76 -101.24
CA LYS A 194 -16.13 27.29 -102.54
C LYS A 194 -17.23 27.18 -103.59
N THR A 195 -18.41 26.65 -103.24
CA THR A 195 -19.55 26.58 -104.19
C THR A 195 -20.05 27.97 -104.57
N VAL A 196 -20.21 28.89 -103.61
CA VAL A 196 -20.61 30.28 -103.88
C VAL A 196 -19.58 31.01 -104.75
N VAL A 197 -18.28 30.83 -104.49
CA VAL A 197 -17.20 31.42 -105.31
C VAL A 197 -17.22 30.82 -106.72
N ALA A 198 -17.41 29.50 -106.86
CA ALA A 198 -17.53 28.86 -108.17
C ALA A 198 -18.75 29.34 -108.95
N GLU A 199 -19.91 29.51 -108.31
CA GLU A 199 -21.11 30.08 -108.93
C GLU A 199 -20.93 31.56 -109.31
N ALA A 200 -20.34 32.37 -108.42
CA ALA A 200 -20.04 33.77 -108.70
C ALA A 200 -19.04 33.91 -109.85
N ARG A 201 -18.01 33.04 -109.88
CA ARG A 201 -17.04 32.94 -110.97
C ARG A 201 -17.71 32.54 -112.28
N LYS A 202 -18.60 31.54 -112.28
CA LYS A 202 -19.41 31.18 -113.45
C LYS A 202 -20.19 32.40 -113.92
N ARG A 203 -20.98 33.06 -113.07
CA ARG A 203 -21.72 34.30 -113.42
C ARG A 203 -20.83 35.41 -113.96
N LEU A 204 -19.63 35.60 -113.41
CA LEU A 204 -18.66 36.59 -113.89
C LEU A 204 -18.15 36.22 -115.28
N LEU A 205 -17.79 34.96 -115.49
CA LEU A 205 -17.44 34.43 -116.81
C LEU A 205 -18.60 34.61 -117.78
N GLU A 206 -19.86 34.35 -117.43
CA GLU A 206 -21.00 34.59 -118.33
C GLU A 206 -21.14 36.04 -118.77
N LYS A 207 -21.02 37.00 -117.84
CA LYS A 207 -21.14 38.43 -118.13
C LYS A 207 -20.00 38.97 -119.00
N HIS A 208 -18.79 38.45 -118.82
CA HIS A 208 -17.59 38.98 -119.46
C HIS A 208 -17.05 38.11 -120.61
N ALA A 209 -17.52 36.86 -120.78
CA ALA A 209 -17.07 35.94 -121.82
C ALA A 209 -17.23 36.49 -123.23
N ALA A 210 -18.38 37.11 -123.53
CA ALA A 210 -18.64 37.72 -124.84
C ALA A 210 -17.70 38.90 -125.14
N LYS A 211 -17.21 39.60 -124.11
CA LYS A 211 -16.29 40.76 -124.25
C LYS A 211 -14.81 40.36 -124.21
N LEU A 212 -14.48 39.18 -123.69
CA LEU A 212 -13.11 38.68 -123.50
C LEU A 212 -12.67 37.68 -124.58
N GLN A 213 -13.50 37.41 -125.57
CA GLN A 213 -13.23 36.48 -126.66
C GLN A 213 -12.10 37.04 -127.56
N GLY A 214 -10.85 36.63 -127.28
CA GLY A 214 -9.63 37.09 -127.96
C GLY A 214 -8.54 37.64 -127.03
N TYR A 215 -8.86 38.01 -125.79
CA TYR A 215 -7.92 38.65 -124.83
C TYR A 215 -7.76 37.89 -123.50
N LEU A 216 -8.12 36.59 -123.45
CA LEU A 216 -8.07 35.81 -122.21
C LEU A 216 -6.63 35.32 -121.93
N PRO A 217 -6.01 35.71 -120.78
CA PRO A 217 -4.68 35.22 -120.40
C PRO A 217 -4.66 33.70 -120.21
N LYS A 218 -3.52 33.07 -120.51
CA LYS A 218 -3.31 31.64 -120.24
C LYS A 218 -3.42 31.40 -118.72
N GLY A 219 -4.29 30.48 -118.30
CA GLY A 219 -4.49 30.08 -116.89
C GLY A 219 -5.77 30.57 -116.21
N VAL A 220 -6.64 31.32 -116.91
CA VAL A 220 -7.91 31.83 -116.33
C VAL A 220 -9.01 30.76 -116.19
N LEU A 221 -8.93 29.66 -116.93
CA LEU A 221 -9.85 28.53 -116.81
C LEU A 221 -9.15 27.43 -116.03
N LEU A 222 -9.71 27.02 -114.89
CA LEU A 222 -9.08 25.99 -114.06
C LEU A 222 -9.56 24.58 -114.44
N ASP A 223 -10.86 24.40 -114.65
CA ASP A 223 -11.44 23.06 -114.89
C ASP A 223 -12.05 22.92 -116.29
N GLN A 224 -12.09 21.68 -116.80
CA GLN A 224 -12.70 21.34 -118.10
C GLN A 224 -14.20 21.69 -118.14
N ASP A 225 -14.88 21.68 -117.00
CA ASP A 225 -16.28 22.08 -116.88
C ASP A 225 -16.48 23.60 -117.13
N GLU A 226 -15.52 24.44 -116.72
CA GLU A 226 -15.57 25.88 -117.01
C GLU A 226 -15.39 26.14 -118.52
N VAL A 227 -14.52 25.36 -119.18
CA VAL A 227 -14.31 25.40 -120.63
C VAL A 227 -15.58 25.00 -121.38
N ALA A 228 -16.27 23.95 -120.92
CA ALA A 228 -17.53 23.49 -121.51
C ALA A 228 -18.67 24.51 -121.32
N HIS A 229 -18.76 25.15 -120.14
CA HIS A 229 -19.77 26.19 -119.86
C HIS A 229 -19.60 27.44 -120.72
N LEU A 230 -18.35 27.89 -120.90
CA LEU A 230 -18.02 28.98 -121.82
C LEU A 230 -18.38 28.63 -123.27
N ARG A 231 -18.01 27.44 -123.75
CA ARG A 231 -18.40 26.98 -125.10
C ARG A 231 -19.91 27.03 -125.31
N LYS A 232 -20.71 26.54 -124.36
CA LYS A 232 -22.18 26.56 -124.45
C LYS A 232 -22.75 27.99 -124.47
N ASN A 233 -22.27 28.89 -123.61
CA ASN A 233 -22.79 30.26 -123.56
C ASN A 233 -22.32 31.13 -124.74
N SER A 234 -21.06 31.01 -125.19
CA SER A 234 -20.58 31.69 -126.40
C SER A 234 -21.39 31.29 -127.63
N PHE A 235 -21.78 30.01 -127.74
CA PHE A 235 -22.63 29.54 -128.83
C PHE A 235 -24.08 30.07 -128.73
N LYS A 236 -24.59 30.23 -127.51
CA LYS A 236 -25.96 30.70 -127.26
C LYS A 236 -26.11 32.20 -127.46
N THR A 237 -25.12 33.02 -127.08
CA THR A 237 -25.10 34.46 -127.39
C THR A 237 -24.89 34.70 -128.87
N PHE A 238 -24.04 33.91 -129.53
CA PHE A 238 -23.86 33.97 -130.99
C PHE A 238 -25.19 33.74 -131.76
N TRP A 239 -25.99 32.75 -131.37
CA TRP A 239 -27.32 32.52 -131.97
C TRP A 239 -28.36 33.59 -131.60
N LYS A 240 -28.29 34.16 -130.38
CA LYS A 240 -29.20 35.25 -129.96
C LYS A 240 -28.91 36.57 -130.67
N ASP A 241 -27.64 36.88 -130.91
CA ASP A 241 -27.22 38.06 -131.67
C ASP A 241 -27.49 37.88 -133.17
N LEU A 242 -27.49 36.64 -133.68
CA LEU A 242 -27.97 36.32 -135.03
C LEU A 242 -29.48 36.57 -135.17
N GLN A 243 -30.30 36.15 -134.20
CA GLN A 243 -31.76 36.36 -134.22
C GLN A 243 -32.19 37.82 -133.97
N LYS A 244 -31.34 38.66 -133.37
CA LYS A 244 -31.61 40.09 -133.17
C LYS A 244 -31.25 40.98 -134.36
N ASN A 245 -30.43 40.47 -135.29
CA ASN A 245 -30.06 41.17 -136.52
C ASN A 245 -31.00 40.85 -137.71
N GLU A 246 -32.09 40.09 -137.47
CA GLU A 246 -33.16 39.80 -138.44
C GLU A 246 -34.49 40.50 -138.09
N SER A 247 -34.49 41.62 -137.35
CA SER A 247 -35.65 42.51 -137.14
C SER A 247 -35.28 43.98 -137.15
#